data_AF-A0A7S2UR03-F1
#
_entry.id   AF-A0A7S2UR03-F1
#
_cell.length_a   1.000
_cell.length_b   1.000
_cell.length_c   1.000
_cell.angle_alpha   90.00
_cell.angle_beta   90.00
_cell.angle_gamma   90.00
#
_symmetry.space_group_name_H-M   'P 1'
#
loop_
_entity.id
_entity.type
_entity.pdbx_description
1 polymer ?
#
loop_
_entity_poly.entity_id
_entity_poly.type
_entity_poly.pdbx_seq_one_letter_code
_entity_poly.pdbx_strand_id
1 'polypeptide(L)'
;SGSDLAVAIALVSSLLDIPVRSDTAFVGEVGLLGELRPVPSIDKRVQEARRMGFSRIITPNRHNNNNNKRRQTNNRSSSNTPRTSSGGGIDWIECDNLLSAINAGLIRPLEQKKRRTSRTKTTKVQGGNQQQGVRITGSTTPGSINDLNLDTDDDADDTIMFNDEDELPFE
;
A
#
# COMPACT_ATOMS: atom_id res chain seq x y z
N SER A 1 14.48 -1.55 19.38
CA SER A 1 15.38 -2.10 18.35
C SER A 1 15.37 -1.12 17.19
N GLY A 2 15.81 -1.47 15.98
CA GLY A 2 15.62 -0.58 14.82
C GLY A 2 16.16 -1.12 13.50
N SER A 3 16.41 -2.42 13.46
CA SER A 3 16.99 -3.18 12.34
C SER A 3 15.94 -4.00 11.60
N ASP A 4 14.72 -4.13 12.12
CA ASP A 4 13.67 -4.99 11.56
C ASP A 4 13.37 -4.60 10.11
N LEU A 5 13.33 -3.30 9.83
CA LEU A 5 13.17 -2.81 8.46
C LEU A 5 14.31 -3.27 7.55
N ALA A 6 15.57 -3.17 7.99
CA ALA A 6 16.72 -3.60 7.20
C ALA A 6 16.67 -5.12 6.93
N VAL A 7 16.30 -5.92 7.93
CA VAL A 7 16.14 -7.37 7.80
C VAL A 7 15.00 -7.72 6.83
N ALA A 8 13.85 -7.06 6.96
CA ALA A 8 12.73 -7.28 6.07
C ALA A 8 13.08 -6.96 4.61
N ILE A 9 13.81 -5.86 4.37
CA ILE A 9 14.27 -5.48 3.04
C ILE A 9 15.26 -6.51 2.48
N ALA A 10 16.20 -7.00 3.28
CA ALA A 10 17.14 -8.04 2.87
C ALA A 10 16.43 -9.34 2.48
N LEU A 11 15.42 -9.76 3.26
CA LEU A 11 14.59 -10.93 2.96
C LEU A 11 13.83 -10.76 1.64
N VAL A 12 13.16 -9.62 1.45
CA VAL A 12 12.42 -9.32 0.21
C VAL A 12 13.35 -9.26 -0.99
N SER A 13 14.52 -8.65 -0.84
CA SER A 13 15.56 -8.59 -1.86
C SER A 13 15.99 -9.99 -2.29
N SER A 14 16.27 -10.87 -1.33
CA SER A 14 16.65 -12.26 -1.57
C SER A 14 15.53 -13.08 -2.21
N LEU A 15 14.29 -12.90 -1.77
CA LEU A 15 13.14 -13.66 -2.26
C LEU A 15 12.78 -13.30 -3.71
N LEU A 16 12.93 -12.03 -4.08
CA LEU A 16 12.52 -11.51 -5.39
C LEU A 16 13.68 -11.39 -6.39
N ASP A 17 14.89 -11.72 -5.96
CA ASP A 17 16.14 -11.51 -6.71
C ASP A 17 16.21 -10.06 -7.26
N ILE A 18 15.94 -9.12 -6.35
CA ILE A 18 16.02 -7.69 -6.61
C ILE A 18 17.08 -7.11 -5.69
N PRO A 19 18.21 -6.61 -6.21
CA PRO A 19 19.21 -5.97 -5.36
C PRO A 19 18.64 -4.73 -4.65
N VAL A 20 19.06 -4.58 -3.39
CA VAL A 20 18.88 -3.34 -2.62
C VAL A 20 19.86 -2.29 -3.15
N ARG A 21 19.44 -1.03 -3.14
CA ARG A 21 20.32 0.09 -3.47
C ARG A 21 21.42 0.24 -2.42
N SER A 22 22.68 0.12 -2.84
CA SER A 22 23.87 0.15 -1.98
C SER A 22 24.11 1.47 -1.25
N ASP A 23 23.51 2.55 -1.71
CA ASP A 23 23.63 3.90 -1.18
C ASP A 23 22.57 4.24 -0.11
N THR A 24 21.82 3.23 0.35
CA THR A 24 20.67 3.40 1.25
C THR A 24 20.90 2.77 2.61
N ALA A 25 20.69 3.56 3.67
CA ALA A 25 20.50 3.03 5.02
C ALA A 25 19.00 2.82 5.31
N PHE A 26 18.68 1.79 6.09
CA PHE A 26 17.32 1.48 6.53
C PHE A 26 17.26 1.48 8.05
N VAL A 27 16.34 2.25 8.60
CA VAL A 27 16.16 2.35 10.05
C VAL A 27 14.67 2.31 10.36
N GLY A 28 14.26 1.44 11.27
CA GLY A 28 12.85 1.35 11.64
C GLY A 28 12.48 -0.01 12.22
N GLU A 29 11.36 -0.03 12.94
CA GLU A 29 10.69 -1.27 13.34
C GLU A 29 9.53 -1.53 12.38
N VAL A 30 9.20 -2.80 12.18
CA VAL A 30 8.09 -3.24 11.34
C VAL A 30 7.05 -3.88 12.24
N GLY A 31 5.82 -3.36 12.20
CA GLY A 31 4.70 -3.94 12.92
C GLY A 31 4.06 -5.10 12.16
N LEU A 32 3.12 -5.77 12.82
CA LEU A 32 2.47 -7.00 12.33
C LEU A 32 1.65 -6.76 11.05
N LEU A 33 1.09 -5.56 10.88
CA LEU A 33 0.31 -5.20 9.69
C LEU A 33 1.17 -4.58 8.59
N GLY A 34 2.49 -4.61 8.76
CA GLY A 34 3.44 -4.01 7.84
C GLY A 34 3.54 -2.49 7.96
N GLU A 35 3.06 -1.91 9.06
CA GLU A 35 3.28 -0.50 9.39
C GLU A 35 4.71 -0.25 9.88
N LEU A 36 5.27 0.92 9.60
CA LEU A 36 6.57 1.29 10.14
C LEU A 36 6.42 2.03 11.46
N ARG A 37 7.18 1.58 12.47
CA ARG A 37 7.18 2.16 13.81
C ARG A 37 8.45 2.98 14.05
N PRO A 38 8.34 4.16 14.69
CA PRO A 38 9.47 5.02 14.97
C PRO A 38 10.45 4.36 15.94
N VAL A 39 11.74 4.68 15.76
CA VAL A 39 12.81 4.23 16.65
C VAL A 39 13.41 5.41 17.41
N PRO A 40 13.93 5.20 18.63
CA PRO A 40 14.56 6.27 19.38
C PRO A 40 15.85 6.75 18.71
N SER A 41 16.16 8.04 18.90
CA SER A 41 17.40 8.69 18.43
C SER A 41 17.62 8.60 16.92
N ILE A 42 16.57 8.79 16.11
CA ILE A 42 16.66 8.71 14.64
C ILE A 42 17.68 9.69 14.07
N ASP A 43 17.74 10.93 14.59
CA ASP A 43 18.66 11.95 14.11
C ASP A 43 20.13 11.55 14.26
N LYS A 44 20.48 10.88 15.37
CA LYS A 44 21.83 10.35 15.59
C LYS A 44 22.19 9.25 14.59
N ARG A 45 21.21 8.40 14.26
CA ARG A 45 21.38 7.31 13.28
C ARG A 45 21.53 7.87 11.85
N VAL A 46 20.78 8.92 11.51
CA VAL A 46 20.92 9.64 10.24
C VAL A 46 22.30 10.25 10.10
N GLN A 47 22.81 10.89 11.16
CA GLN A 47 24.16 11.46 11.17
C GLN A 47 25.24 10.38 10.99
N GLU A 48 25.12 9.24 11.67
CA GLU A 48 26.08 8.15 11.49
C GLU A 48 25.99 7.52 10.10
N ALA A 49 24.79 7.35 9.54
CA ALA A 49 24.61 6.88 8.17
C ALA A 49 25.32 7.80 7.16
N ARG A 50 25.17 9.12 7.35
CA ARG A 50 25.92 10.10 6.55
C ARG A 50 27.43 9.96 6.74
N ARG A 51 27.91 9.75 7.97
CA ARG A 51 29.34 9.55 8.28
C ARG A 51 29.91 8.30 7.60
N MET A 52 29.09 7.25 7.47
CA MET A 52 29.43 6.02 6.74
C MET A 52 29.37 6.16 5.21
N GLY A 53 28.91 7.31 4.69
CA GLY A 53 28.86 7.58 3.25
C GLY A 53 27.56 7.19 2.56
N PHE A 54 26.49 6.89 3.31
CA PHE A 54 25.17 6.68 2.70
C PHE A 54 24.60 8.01 2.20
N SER A 55 24.14 8.03 0.96
CA SER A 55 23.51 9.20 0.35
C SER A 55 22.01 9.25 0.62
N ARG A 56 21.39 8.12 1.00
CA ARG A 56 19.95 8.02 1.27
C ARG A 56 19.70 7.26 2.56
N ILE A 57 18.63 7.64 3.27
CA ILE A 57 18.16 6.92 4.45
C ILE A 57 16.63 6.79 4.42
N ILE A 58 16.14 5.58 4.65
CA ILE A 58 14.71 5.29 4.77
C ILE A 58 14.35 5.14 6.24
N THR A 59 13.34 5.88 6.69
CA THR A 59 12.86 5.87 8.07
C THR A 59 11.33 5.77 8.15
N PRO A 60 10.77 5.43 9.33
CA PRO A 60 9.36 5.58 9.59
C PRO A 60 8.99 7.06 9.54
N ASN A 61 7.77 7.36 9.10
CA ASN A 61 7.25 8.72 9.14
C ASN A 61 7.12 9.22 10.59
N ARG A 62 7.77 10.33 10.89
CA ARG A 62 7.76 10.95 12.22
C ARG A 62 6.37 11.45 12.65
N HIS A 63 5.44 11.63 11.72
CA HIS A 63 4.17 12.34 11.95
C HIS A 63 2.98 11.46 12.35
N ASN A 64 3.16 10.16 12.63
CA ASN A 64 2.02 9.28 12.98
C ASN A 64 1.48 9.44 14.44
N ASN A 65 1.80 10.54 15.13
CA ASN A 65 1.23 10.86 16.43
C ASN A 65 -0.17 11.46 16.25
N ASN A 66 -1.16 10.59 16.11
CA ASN A 66 -2.57 10.92 15.97
C ASN A 66 -3.16 11.55 17.25
N ASN A 67 -3.15 12.88 17.36
CA ASN A 67 -4.02 13.62 18.31
C ASN A 67 -4.91 14.69 17.65
N ASN A 68 -4.83 14.92 16.34
CA ASN A 68 -5.72 15.89 15.66
C ASN A 68 -6.57 15.22 14.58
N LYS A 69 -7.57 14.45 15.01
CA LYS A 69 -8.64 13.88 14.19
C LYS A 69 -9.66 14.93 13.69
N ARG A 70 -9.27 16.20 13.57
CA ARG A 70 -10.14 17.29 13.14
C ARG A 70 -9.52 18.01 11.94
N ARG A 71 -10.17 17.83 10.78
CA ARG A 71 -10.00 18.62 9.53
C ARG A 71 -8.93 18.17 8.52
N GLN A 72 -8.73 16.87 8.30
CA GLN A 72 -8.23 16.42 7.00
C GLN A 72 -9.43 16.01 6.14
N THR A 73 -9.76 16.89 5.20
CA THR A 73 -10.76 16.75 4.15
C THR A 73 -10.70 15.38 3.46
N ASN A 74 -11.87 14.80 3.18
CA ASN A 74 -12.21 13.47 2.65
C ASN A 74 -11.49 12.96 1.37
N ASN A 75 -10.19 13.18 1.17
CA ASN A 75 -9.47 12.73 -0.04
C ASN A 75 -7.96 12.44 0.15
N ARG A 76 -7.45 12.36 1.39
CA ARG A 76 -6.10 11.84 1.63
C ARG A 76 -6.16 10.33 1.79
N SER A 77 -6.31 9.65 0.68
CA SER A 77 -5.93 8.24 0.55
C SER A 77 -4.57 8.07 1.21
N SER A 78 -4.45 7.11 2.13
CA SER A 78 -3.17 6.67 2.70
C SER A 78 -2.17 6.49 1.56
N SER A 79 -1.36 7.51 1.29
CA SER A 79 -0.60 7.58 0.05
C SER A 79 0.63 6.73 0.26
N ASN A 80 0.71 5.58 -0.43
CA ASN A 80 1.91 4.72 -0.49
C ASN A 80 3.12 5.42 -1.16
N THR A 81 3.11 6.75 -1.20
CA THR A 81 4.16 7.58 -1.78
C THR A 81 5.06 8.03 -0.63
N PRO A 82 6.35 7.64 -0.65
CA PRO A 82 7.31 8.10 0.35
C PRO A 82 7.41 9.63 0.37
N ARG A 83 7.58 10.22 1.56
CA ARG A 83 7.86 11.65 1.71
C ARG A 83 9.37 11.85 1.71
N THR A 84 9.88 12.68 0.82
CA THR A 84 11.32 12.92 0.72
C THR A 84 11.68 14.31 1.24
N SER A 85 12.81 14.40 1.94
CA SER A 85 13.45 15.64 2.34
C SER A 85 14.95 15.52 2.21
N SER A 86 15.56 16.33 1.36
CA SER A 86 17.00 16.38 1.18
C SER A 86 17.57 17.45 2.11
N GLY A 87 18.36 17.06 3.11
CA GLY A 87 18.88 17.98 4.11
C GLY A 87 20.19 17.48 4.67
N GLY A 88 21.21 18.34 4.72
CA GLY A 88 22.51 17.96 5.27
C GLY A 88 23.14 16.79 4.52
N GLY A 89 23.17 16.81 3.19
CA GLY A 89 23.95 15.86 2.37
C GLY A 89 23.47 14.40 2.38
N ILE A 90 22.29 14.12 2.90
CA ILE A 90 21.63 12.81 2.82
C ILE A 90 20.15 13.02 2.46
N ASP A 91 19.63 12.20 1.54
CA ASP A 91 18.21 12.21 1.20
C ASP A 91 17.44 11.36 2.21
N TRP A 92 16.60 12.02 2.98
CA TRP A 92 15.76 11.39 3.98
C TRP A 92 14.41 11.03 3.36
N ILE A 93 14.09 9.73 3.36
CA ILE A 93 12.88 9.16 2.80
C ILE A 93 12.02 8.59 3.94
N GLU A 94 10.89 9.23 4.21
CA GLU A 94 9.94 8.80 5.23
C GLU A 94 8.83 7.92 4.62
N CYS A 95 8.60 6.76 5.23
CA CYS A 95 7.61 5.77 4.82
C CYS A 95 6.64 5.45 5.96
N ASP A 96 5.37 5.22 5.63
CA ASP A 96 4.35 4.81 6.62
C ASP A 96 4.23 3.27 6.74
N ASN A 97 4.61 2.55 5.68
CA ASN A 97 4.48 1.09 5.60
C ASN A 97 5.65 0.42 4.87
N LEU A 98 5.77 -0.89 5.07
CA LEU A 98 6.81 -1.74 4.53
C LEU A 98 6.82 -1.73 2.99
N LEU A 99 5.65 -1.75 2.34
CA LEU A 99 5.56 -1.70 0.88
C LEU A 99 6.21 -0.44 0.30
N SER A 100 5.95 0.72 0.92
CA SER A 100 6.54 1.99 0.50
C SER A 100 8.05 1.99 0.68
N ALA A 101 8.54 1.41 1.79
CA ALA A 101 9.98 1.26 2.04
C ALA A 101 10.66 0.29 1.07
N ILE A 102 10.03 -0.83 0.74
CA ILE A 102 10.53 -1.78 -0.27
C ILE A 102 10.69 -1.06 -1.62
N ASN A 103 9.65 -0.36 -2.07
CA ASN A 103 9.68 0.35 -3.35
C ASN A 103 10.74 1.46 -3.40
N ALA A 104 11.06 2.09 -2.27
CA ALA A 104 12.10 3.10 -2.17
C ALA A 104 13.53 2.51 -2.05
N GLY A 105 13.63 1.30 -1.48
CA GLY A 105 14.89 0.65 -1.15
C GLY A 105 15.47 -0.25 -2.23
N LEU A 106 14.62 -0.88 -3.04
CA LEU A 106 15.04 -1.75 -4.13
C LEU A 106 15.42 -0.96 -5.39
N ILE A 107 16.24 -1.55 -6.26
CA ILE A 107 16.60 -0.92 -7.55
C ILE A 107 15.39 -0.79 -8.48
N ARG A 108 14.47 -1.76 -8.45
CA ARG A 108 13.20 -1.72 -9.18
C ARG A 108 12.02 -1.74 -8.19
N PRO A 109 11.01 -0.88 -8.36
CA PRO A 109 9.83 -0.92 -7.51
C PRO A 109 9.03 -2.20 -7.77
N LEU A 110 8.32 -2.69 -6.77
CA LEU A 110 7.40 -3.81 -6.93
C LEU A 110 6.19 -3.37 -7.76
N GLU A 111 5.84 -4.17 -8.75
CA GLU A 111 4.69 -3.91 -9.60
C GLU A 111 3.41 -3.99 -8.78
N GLN A 112 2.75 -2.84 -8.63
CA GLN A 112 1.49 -2.77 -7.92
C GLN A 112 0.42 -3.39 -8.82
N LYS A 113 -0.19 -4.49 -8.38
CA LYS A 113 -1.45 -4.99 -8.96
C LYS A 113 -2.48 -3.87 -8.80
N LYS A 114 -2.60 -3.00 -9.81
CA LYS A 114 -3.60 -1.92 -9.86
C LYS A 114 -4.94 -2.59 -9.60
N ARG A 115 -5.49 -2.41 -8.39
CA ARG A 115 -6.89 -2.72 -8.15
C ARG A 115 -7.63 -1.94 -9.21
N ARG A 116 -8.26 -2.65 -10.16
CA ARG A 116 -9.13 -2.07 -11.18
C ARG A 116 -10.28 -1.42 -10.41
N THR A 117 -10.07 -0.20 -9.95
CA THR A 117 -11.13 0.64 -9.42
C THR A 117 -11.89 1.08 -10.65
N SER A 118 -13.08 0.51 -10.81
CA SER A 118 -14.05 0.80 -11.86
C SER A 118 -14.25 2.31 -11.94
N ARG A 119 -13.57 2.93 -12.89
CA ARG A 119 -13.64 4.36 -13.14
C ARG A 119 -14.90 4.61 -13.96
N THR A 120 -16.06 4.73 -13.31
CA THR A 120 -17.22 5.36 -13.95
C THR A 120 -16.92 6.86 -14.05
N LYS A 121 -16.28 7.22 -15.16
CA LYS A 121 -15.98 8.59 -15.56
C LYS A 121 -17.27 9.16 -16.17
N THR A 122 -18.17 9.71 -15.38
CA THR A 122 -19.27 10.52 -15.94
C THR A 122 -18.70 11.83 -16.44
N THR A 123 -18.66 11.93 -17.77
CA THR A 123 -18.22 13.06 -18.56
C THR A 123 -19.11 14.27 -18.25
N LYS A 124 -18.55 15.32 -17.66
CA LYS A 124 -19.19 16.63 -17.57
C LYS A 124 -19.11 17.26 -18.97
N VAL A 125 -20.19 17.19 -19.73
CA VAL A 125 -20.29 17.83 -21.05
C VAL A 125 -20.41 19.34 -20.84
N GLN A 126 -19.38 20.08 -21.23
CA GLN A 126 -19.39 21.53 -21.35
C GLN A 126 -19.96 21.86 -22.73
N GLY A 127 -21.10 22.54 -22.79
CA GLY A 127 -21.67 23.09 -24.02
C GLY A 127 -22.55 24.29 -23.67
N GLY A 128 -22.25 25.45 -24.25
CA GLY A 128 -22.84 26.72 -23.87
C GLY A 128 -24.24 27.01 -24.43
N ASN A 129 -24.84 28.02 -23.82
CA ASN A 129 -25.77 29.02 -24.34
C ASN A 129 -27.15 28.60 -24.93
N GLN A 130 -28.16 29.37 -24.51
CA GLN A 130 -29.49 29.65 -25.13
C GLN A 130 -30.74 29.08 -24.43
N GLN A 131 -31.39 30.01 -23.72
CA GLN A 131 -32.81 30.30 -23.50
C GLN A 131 -33.93 29.38 -24.03
N GLN A 132 -35.01 29.35 -23.23
CA GLN A 132 -36.45 29.15 -23.53
C GLN A 132 -37.01 27.73 -23.72
N GLY A 133 -38.09 27.43 -22.97
CA GLY A 133 -39.05 26.38 -23.30
C GLY A 133 -39.69 25.68 -22.10
N VAL A 134 -40.89 26.13 -21.71
CA VAL A 134 -41.83 25.42 -20.81
C VAL A 134 -42.20 24.05 -21.41
N ARG A 135 -42.26 22.98 -20.59
CA ARG A 135 -43.25 21.87 -20.71
C ARG A 135 -43.28 21.00 -19.45
N ILE A 136 -44.47 20.94 -18.86
CA ILE A 136 -44.96 19.99 -17.87
C ILE A 136 -45.19 18.64 -18.54
N THR A 137 -44.92 17.51 -17.86
CA THR A 137 -45.76 16.28 -17.76
C THR A 137 -44.92 15.12 -17.22
N GLY A 138 -45.40 14.44 -16.17
CA GLY A 138 -44.83 13.17 -15.72
C GLY A 138 -45.26 11.98 -16.58
N SER A 139 -44.63 10.82 -16.36
CA SER A 139 -45.22 9.46 -16.40
C SER A 139 -44.10 8.41 -16.56
N THR A 140 -43.94 7.59 -15.52
CA THR A 140 -43.70 6.13 -15.53
C THR A 140 -43.13 5.46 -16.79
N THR A 141 -41.98 4.80 -16.62
CA THR A 141 -41.71 3.47 -17.21
C THR A 141 -40.97 2.61 -16.18
N PRO A 142 -41.58 1.56 -15.60
CA PRO A 142 -40.88 0.60 -14.75
C PRO A 142 -40.22 -0.43 -15.66
N GLY A 143 -38.90 -0.57 -15.56
CA GLY A 143 -38.19 -1.50 -16.42
C GLY A 143 -36.68 -1.34 -16.32
N SER A 144 -36.10 -1.69 -15.19
CA SER A 144 -34.71 -2.14 -15.17
C SER A 144 -34.49 -3.10 -13.99
N ILE A 145 -34.01 -4.29 -14.33
CA ILE A 145 -34.07 -5.58 -13.62
C ILE A 145 -33.11 -5.72 -12.42
N ASN A 146 -32.52 -4.64 -11.93
CA ASN A 146 -31.39 -4.73 -11.00
C ASN A 146 -31.77 -4.83 -9.50
N ASP A 147 -33.05 -5.06 -9.17
CA ASP A 147 -33.55 -5.22 -7.79
C ASP A 147 -33.91 -6.69 -7.45
N LEU A 148 -33.05 -7.65 -7.78
CA LEU A 148 -33.16 -9.02 -7.28
C LEU A 148 -31.81 -9.48 -6.72
N ASN A 149 -31.61 -9.19 -5.44
CA ASN A 149 -30.75 -9.98 -4.57
C ASN A 149 -31.57 -11.22 -4.18
N LEU A 150 -31.18 -12.41 -4.67
CA LEU A 150 -31.71 -13.66 -4.15
C LEU A 150 -30.53 -14.61 -3.92
N ASP A 151 -30.34 -14.96 -2.65
CA ASP A 151 -29.37 -15.93 -2.18
C ASP A 151 -29.69 -17.31 -2.76
N THR A 152 -28.68 -18.01 -3.26
CA THR A 152 -28.71 -19.45 -3.46
C THR A 152 -27.52 -20.05 -2.73
N ASP A 153 -27.78 -20.45 -1.49
CA ASP A 153 -27.14 -21.62 -0.90
C ASP A 153 -27.63 -22.90 -1.65
N ASP A 154 -26.87 -23.98 -1.48
CA ASP A 154 -27.14 -25.38 -1.85
C ASP A 154 -26.43 -25.98 -3.10
N ASP A 155 -25.41 -26.77 -2.74
CA ASP A 155 -25.15 -28.18 -3.10
C ASP A 155 -24.18 -28.61 -4.22
N ALA A 156 -23.26 -29.48 -3.75
CA ALA A 156 -22.56 -30.60 -4.42
C ALA A 156 -21.39 -30.26 -5.37
N ASP A 157 -20.29 -31.01 -5.48
CA ASP A 157 -19.91 -32.35 -5.00
C ASP A 157 -18.37 -32.47 -5.05
N ASP A 158 -17.86 -33.58 -4.52
CA ASP A 158 -16.61 -34.29 -4.86
C ASP A 158 -15.71 -34.61 -3.65
N THR A 159 -16.21 -35.63 -2.94
CA THR A 159 -15.44 -36.69 -2.27
C THR A 159 -14.12 -36.99 -3.00
N ILE A 160 -12.98 -36.71 -2.34
CA ILE A 160 -11.70 -37.32 -2.69
C ILE A 160 -11.45 -38.47 -1.72
N MET A 161 -11.40 -39.67 -2.30
CA MET A 161 -11.08 -40.94 -1.66
C MET A 161 -9.70 -40.89 -0.99
N PHE A 162 -9.64 -41.21 0.30
CA PHE A 162 -8.39 -41.60 0.94
C PHE A 162 -8.03 -43.01 0.47
N ASN A 163 -6.91 -43.14 -0.23
CA ASN A 163 -6.25 -44.44 -0.36
C ASN A 163 -5.51 -44.70 0.95
N ASP A 164 -6.00 -45.68 1.70
CA ASP A 164 -5.22 -46.45 2.65
C ASP A 164 -4.12 -47.25 1.91
N GLU A 165 -3.09 -47.66 2.66
CA GLU A 165 -1.93 -48.50 2.28
C GLU A 165 -0.65 -47.71 1.92
N ASP A 166 0.21 -47.46 2.93
CA ASP A 166 1.50 -48.15 3.06
C ASP A 166 2.29 -47.59 4.26
N GLU A 167 2.13 -48.25 5.42
CA GLU A 167 3.10 -48.18 6.52
C GLU A 167 4.40 -48.89 6.08
N LEU A 168 5.52 -48.16 6.05
CA LEU A 168 6.85 -48.77 5.99
C LEU A 168 7.48 -48.73 7.40
N PRO A 169 7.96 -49.87 7.94
CA PRO A 169 8.57 -49.91 9.26
C PRO A 169 9.98 -49.28 9.24
N PHE A 170 10.30 -48.61 10.35
CA PHE A 170 11.63 -48.15 10.69
C PHE A 170 12.52 -49.34 11.11
N GLU A 171 13.67 -49.51 10.44
CA GLU A 171 14.90 -50.08 11.03
C GLU A 171 15.94 -48.97 11.20
#